data_AF-A0A916GL45-F1
#
_entry.id   AF-A0A916GL45-F1
#
_cell.length_a   1.000
_cell.length_b   1.000
_cell.length_c   1.000
_cell.angle_alpha   90.00
_cell.angle_beta   90.00
_cell.angle_gamma   90.00
#
_symmetry.space_group_name_H-M   'P 1'
#
loop_
_entity.id
_entity.type
_entity.pdbx_description
1 polymer ?
#
loop_
_entity_poly.entity_id
_entity_poly.type
_entity_poly.pdbx_seq_one_letter_code
_entity_poly.pdbx_strand_id
1 'polypeptide(L)'
;MTKGKTFAEQSIIQAENSLKTALAVLGLPVRGSYPPGEVCMILGISDRTFWYLIEGFERDENGRIRTPDKLDSFILRTNRRVTYLELVDFIRRNNSYSRKSGSGALPAAGKERE
;
A
#
# COMPACT_ATOMS: atom_id res chain seq x y z
N MET A 1 -19.42 29.56 7.58
CA MET A 1 -17.95 29.55 7.66
C MET A 1 -17.50 28.10 7.66
N THR A 2 -17.17 27.53 6.50
CA THR A 2 -17.06 26.06 6.35
C THR A 2 -15.81 25.68 5.57
N LYS A 3 -14.62 25.90 6.12
CA LYS A 3 -13.37 25.36 5.55
C LYS A 3 -12.41 24.90 6.64
N GLY A 4 -12.90 24.00 7.48
CA GLY A 4 -12.09 23.14 8.33
C GLY A 4 -12.06 21.71 7.77
N LYS A 5 -11.83 21.54 6.46
CA LYS A 5 -11.55 20.20 5.90
C LYS A 5 -10.13 19.81 6.33
N THR A 6 -10.09 19.34 7.56
CA THR A 6 -9.09 18.51 8.23
C THR A 6 -8.02 17.97 7.28
N PHE A 7 -6.77 18.38 7.50
CA PHE A 7 -5.59 17.92 6.77
C PHE A 7 -5.53 16.38 6.62
N ALA A 8 -6.03 15.65 7.62
CA ALA A 8 -6.12 14.19 7.61
C ALA A 8 -7.04 13.63 6.50
N GLU A 9 -8.15 14.32 6.17
CA GLU A 9 -9.08 13.90 5.13
C GLU A 9 -8.45 14.09 3.73
N GLN A 10 -7.70 15.18 3.55
CA GLN A 10 -6.98 15.43 2.29
C GLN A 10 -5.88 14.40 2.03
N SER A 11 -5.17 13.95 3.07
CA SER A 11 -4.15 12.90 2.94
C SER A 11 -4.74 11.54 2.52
N ILE A 12 -5.97 11.22 2.98
CA ILE A 12 -6.67 9.99 2.58
C ILE A 12 -7.06 10.06 1.10
N ILE A 13 -7.64 11.18 0.66
CA ILE A 13 -8.04 11.38 -0.74
C ILE A 13 -6.81 11.29 -1.67
N GLN A 14 -5.68 11.86 -1.25
CA GLN A 14 -4.43 11.79 -2.02
C GLN A 14 -3.88 10.37 -2.10
N ALA A 15 -3.90 9.62 -0.99
CA ALA A 15 -3.47 8.22 -0.97
C ALA A 15 -4.37 7.33 -1.83
N GLU A 16 -5.68 7.53 -1.78
CA GLU A 16 -6.65 6.85 -2.66
C GLU A 16 -6.38 7.15 -4.13
N ASN A 17 -6.17 8.42 -4.49
CA ASN A 17 -5.88 8.78 -5.87
C ASN A 17 -4.57 8.15 -6.35
N SER A 18 -3.54 8.13 -5.49
CA SER A 18 -2.26 7.48 -5.81
C SER A 18 -2.45 5.98 -6.05
N LEU A 19 -3.25 5.31 -5.22
CA LEU A 19 -3.59 3.89 -5.40
C LEU A 19 -4.37 3.66 -6.69
N LYS A 20 -5.37 4.50 -6.99
CA LYS A 20 -6.13 4.41 -8.26
C LYS A 20 -5.24 4.61 -9.48
N THR A 21 -4.30 5.54 -9.44
CA THR A 21 -3.32 5.73 -10.50
C THR A 21 -2.42 4.50 -10.65
N ALA A 22 -1.92 3.93 -9.55
CA ALA A 22 -1.11 2.71 -9.61
C ALA A 22 -1.89 1.52 -10.21
N LEU A 23 -3.16 1.35 -9.81
CA LEU A 23 -4.04 0.33 -10.38
C LEU A 23 -4.28 0.54 -11.88
N ALA A 24 -4.49 1.79 -12.30
CA ALA A 24 -4.66 2.14 -13.72
C ALA A 24 -3.41 1.85 -14.55
N VAL A 25 -2.22 2.13 -14.02
CA VAL A 25 -0.93 1.82 -14.66
C VAL A 25 -0.73 0.31 -14.81
N LEU A 26 -1.15 -0.48 -13.81
CA LEU A 26 -1.05 -1.94 -13.82
C LEU A 26 -2.19 -2.63 -14.58
N GLY A 27 -3.19 -1.88 -15.06
CA GLY A 27 -4.38 -2.45 -15.72
C GLY A 27 -5.28 -3.25 -14.78
N LEU A 28 -5.20 -2.98 -13.46
CA LEU A 28 -5.95 -3.72 -12.45
C LEU A 28 -7.27 -3.02 -12.10
N PRO A 29 -8.38 -3.77 -11.94
CA PRO A 29 -9.65 -3.20 -11.51
C PRO A 29 -9.62 -2.84 -10.02
N VAL A 30 -10.35 -1.78 -9.64
CA VAL A 30 -10.54 -1.42 -8.24
C VAL A 30 -11.38 -2.49 -7.53
N ARG A 31 -10.73 -3.27 -6.67
CA ARG A 31 -11.35 -4.32 -5.83
C ARG A 31 -11.28 -3.92 -4.36
N GLY A 32 -12.22 -4.43 -3.56
CA GLY A 32 -12.20 -4.26 -2.10
C GLY A 32 -11.08 -5.04 -1.39
N SER A 33 -10.52 -6.06 -2.05
CA SER A 33 -9.36 -6.81 -1.56
C SER A 33 -8.47 -7.34 -2.68
N TYR A 34 -7.18 -7.43 -2.41
CA TYR A 34 -6.16 -7.90 -3.35
C TYR A 34 -5.36 -9.07 -2.76
N PRO A 35 -5.02 -10.08 -3.57
CA PRO A 35 -4.09 -11.14 -3.18
C PRO A 35 -2.65 -10.62 -3.05
N PRO A 36 -1.75 -11.34 -2.38
CA PRO A 36 -0.37 -10.93 -2.14
C PRO A 36 0.39 -10.55 -3.42
N GLY A 37 0.24 -11.32 -4.51
CA GLY A 37 0.92 -11.03 -5.76
C GLY A 37 0.56 -9.66 -6.35
N GLU A 38 -0.73 -9.32 -6.33
CA GLU A 38 -1.22 -8.02 -6.82
C GLU A 38 -0.78 -6.89 -5.90
N VAL A 39 -0.79 -7.11 -4.58
CA VAL A 39 -0.29 -6.14 -3.59
C VAL A 39 1.18 -5.85 -3.82
N CYS A 40 1.98 -6.88 -4.11
CA CYS A 40 3.41 -6.73 -4.44
C CYS A 40 3.60 -5.86 -5.68
N MET A 41 2.80 -6.08 -6.75
CA MET A 41 2.84 -5.26 -7.96
C MET A 41 2.44 -3.82 -7.70
N ILE A 42 1.34 -3.60 -6.96
CA ILE A 42 0.81 -2.27 -6.62
C ILE A 42 1.83 -1.45 -5.82
N LEU A 43 2.49 -2.08 -4.85
CA LEU A 43 3.46 -1.42 -3.98
C LEU A 43 4.89 -1.44 -4.55
N GLY A 44 5.15 -2.17 -5.64
CA GLY A 44 6.48 -2.36 -6.21
C GLY A 44 7.46 -3.09 -5.26
N ILE A 45 6.95 -3.96 -4.39
CA ILE A 45 7.75 -4.70 -3.42
C ILE A 45 7.92 -6.16 -3.81
N SER A 46 8.96 -6.82 -3.29
CA SER A 46 9.15 -8.27 -3.44
C SER A 46 8.22 -9.06 -2.52
N ASP A 47 7.90 -10.29 -2.90
CA ASP A 47 7.08 -11.22 -2.09
C ASP A 47 7.68 -11.41 -0.67
N ARG A 48 9.01 -11.55 -0.58
CA ARG A 48 9.72 -11.60 0.72
C ARG A 48 9.46 -10.37 1.60
N THR A 49 9.47 -9.18 1.00
CA THR A 49 9.18 -7.93 1.72
C THR A 49 7.72 -7.91 2.15
N PHE A 50 6.80 -8.36 1.29
CA PHE A 50 5.39 -8.49 1.65
C PHE A 50 5.19 -9.41 2.86
N TRP A 51 5.81 -10.60 2.88
CA TRP A 51 5.74 -11.51 4.03
C TRP A 51 6.31 -10.88 5.31
N TYR A 52 7.42 -10.15 5.21
CA TYR A 52 7.98 -9.43 6.35
C TYR A 52 7.05 -8.31 6.88
N LEU A 53 6.31 -7.64 6.00
CA LEU A 53 5.36 -6.58 6.36
C LEU A 53 4.10 -7.12 7.05
N ILE A 54 3.69 -8.36 6.75
CA ILE A 54 2.51 -8.98 7.38
C ILE A 54 2.87 -9.77 8.64
N GLU A 55 4.05 -10.37 8.72
CA GLU A 55 4.45 -11.22 9.86
C GLU A 55 4.63 -10.41 11.14
N GLY A 56 5.11 -9.17 11.02
CA GLY A 56 5.28 -8.25 12.16
C GLY A 56 4.06 -7.39 12.45
N PHE A 57 2.88 -7.70 11.87
CA PHE A 57 1.67 -6.94 12.15
C PHE A 57 1.11 -7.32 13.53
N GLU A 58 1.39 -6.49 14.53
CA GLU A 58 0.81 -6.58 15.86
C GLU A 58 -0.10 -5.38 16.15
N ARG A 59 -1.26 -5.66 16.72
CA ARG A 59 -2.15 -4.66 17.32
C ARG A 59 -1.91 -4.66 18.82
N ASP A 60 -1.71 -3.48 19.39
CA ASP A 60 -1.65 -3.28 20.84
C ASP A 60 -3.03 -3.58 21.47
N GLU A 61 -3.10 -3.73 22.80
CA GLU A 61 -4.34 -4.06 23.53
C GLU A 61 -5.47 -3.03 23.28
N ASN A 62 -5.10 -1.81 22.87
CA ASN A 62 -6.01 -0.73 22.47
C ASN A 62 -6.43 -0.78 20.99
N GLY A 63 -6.11 -1.84 20.25
CA GLY A 63 -6.41 -2.00 18.82
C GLY A 63 -5.58 -1.09 17.90
N ARG A 64 -4.54 -0.43 18.43
CA ARG A 64 -3.64 0.44 17.65
C ARG A 64 -2.55 -0.39 17.00
N ILE A 65 -2.24 -0.11 15.75
CA ILE A 65 -1.16 -0.77 15.03
C ILE A 65 0.16 -0.35 15.67
N ARG A 66 0.91 -1.30 16.24
CA ARG A 66 2.18 -1.02 16.92
C ARG A 66 3.24 -0.49 15.96
N THR A 67 3.21 -0.99 14.73
CA THR A 67 4.23 -0.69 13.73
C THR A 67 3.54 -0.09 12.48
N PRO A 68 3.63 1.23 12.26
CA PRO A 68 2.93 1.89 11.16
C PRO A 68 3.37 1.38 9.79
N ASP A 69 4.58 0.81 9.69
CA ASP A 69 5.17 0.19 8.51
C ASP A 69 4.65 -1.22 8.19
N LYS A 70 3.68 -1.76 8.93
CA LYS A 70 3.15 -3.12 8.70
C LYS A 70 1.80 -3.10 7.99
N LEU A 71 1.51 -4.17 7.26
CA LEU A 71 0.28 -4.34 6.46
C LEU A 71 -0.70 -5.26 7.19
N ASP A 72 -1.91 -4.77 7.44
CA ASP A 72 -3.02 -5.63 7.85
C ASP A 72 -3.39 -6.57 6.70
N SER A 73 -3.33 -7.87 6.98
CA SER A 73 -3.77 -8.89 6.03
C SER A 73 -4.64 -9.90 6.73
N PHE A 74 -5.72 -10.28 6.08
CA PHE A 74 -6.68 -11.26 6.60
C PHE A 74 -6.65 -12.51 5.74
N ILE A 75 -6.90 -13.65 6.37
CA ILE A 75 -6.99 -14.94 5.67
C ILE A 75 -8.47 -15.18 5.35
N LEU A 76 -8.80 -15.23 4.06
CA LEU A 76 -10.11 -15.65 3.60
C LEU A 76 -10.03 -17.10 3.15
N ARG A 77 -10.54 -18.02 3.99
CA ARG A 77 -10.47 -19.49 3.88
C ARG A 77 -9.04 -20.05 3.87
N THR A 78 -8.28 -19.76 2.84
CA THR A 78 -6.90 -20.25 2.62
C THR A 78 -6.04 -19.20 1.91
N ASN A 79 -6.65 -18.15 1.35
CA ASN A 79 -5.95 -17.12 0.62
C ASN A 79 -5.77 -15.88 1.50
N ARG A 80 -4.53 -15.45 1.68
CA ARG A 80 -4.23 -14.17 2.32
C ARG A 80 -4.63 -13.04 1.39
N ARG A 81 -5.30 -12.03 1.93
CA ARG A 81 -5.76 -10.86 1.20
C ARG A 81 -5.52 -9.59 2.01
N VAL A 82 -5.30 -8.50 1.31
CA VAL A 82 -5.17 -7.15 1.88
C VAL A 82 -6.35 -6.32 1.40
N THR A 83 -6.98 -5.57 2.29
CA THR A 83 -8.10 -4.71 1.92
C THR A 83 -7.61 -3.47 1.16
N TYR A 84 -8.47 -2.92 0.32
CA TYR A 84 -8.20 -1.64 -0.35
C TYR A 84 -7.93 -0.52 0.67
N LEU A 85 -8.72 -0.48 1.74
CA LEU A 85 -8.57 0.54 2.79
C LEU A 85 -7.21 0.45 3.47
N GLU A 86 -6.70 -0.76 3.74
CA GLU A 86 -5.37 -0.92 4.32
C GLU A 86 -4.27 -0.46 3.36
N LEU A 87 -4.40 -0.72 2.05
CA LEU A 87 -3.45 -0.21 1.06
C LEU A 87 -3.43 1.32 1.02
N VAL A 88 -4.59 1.96 1.08
CA VAL A 88 -4.71 3.42 1.17
C VAL A 88 -4.05 3.93 2.45
N ASP A 89 -4.30 3.28 3.59
CA ASP A 89 -3.74 3.69 4.86
C ASP A 89 -2.21 3.50 4.88
N PHE A 90 -1.71 2.41 4.31
CA PHE A 90 -0.29 2.14 4.14
C PHE A 90 0.37 3.20 3.25
N ILE A 91 -0.22 3.52 2.09
CA ILE A 91 0.27 4.60 1.22
C ILE A 91 0.23 5.93 1.98
N ARG A 92 -0.82 6.23 2.73
CA ARG A 92 -0.89 7.46 3.53
C ARG A 92 0.23 7.54 4.57
N ARG A 93 0.51 6.45 5.28
CA ARG A 93 1.60 6.36 6.28
C ARG A 93 2.98 6.48 5.63
N ASN A 94 3.19 5.79 4.51
CA ASN A 94 4.49 5.65 3.86
C ASN A 94 4.82 6.82 2.89
N ASN A 95 3.81 7.47 2.31
CA ASN A 95 3.99 8.68 1.48
C ASN A 95 4.49 9.87 2.31
N SER A 96 4.13 9.94 3.60
CA SER A 96 4.79 10.86 4.55
C SER A 96 6.28 10.56 4.76
N TYR A 97 6.73 9.33 4.49
CA TYR A 97 8.13 8.89 4.62
C TYR A 97 8.93 9.02 3.30
N SER A 98 8.26 8.97 2.14
CA SER A 98 8.88 8.97 0.80
C SER A 98 9.54 10.29 0.37
N ARG A 99 9.57 11.33 1.21
CA ARG A 99 10.46 12.50 0.99
C ARG A 99 11.92 12.25 1.38
N LYS A 100 12.26 11.10 1.98
CA LYS A 100 13.63 10.81 2.46
C LYS A 100 14.33 9.62 1.83
N SER A 101 13.71 8.84 0.95
CA SER A 101 14.39 7.72 0.28
C SER A 101 14.56 7.98 -1.21
N GLY A 102 15.53 8.81 -1.56
CA GLY A 102 16.17 8.72 -2.86
C GLY A 102 17.02 7.47 -2.89
N SER A 103 16.53 6.37 -3.50
CA SER A 103 17.30 5.27 -4.11
C SER A 103 16.38 4.07 -4.34
N GLY A 104 16.22 3.67 -5.60
CA GLY A 104 15.58 2.40 -5.94
C GLY A 104 14.86 2.42 -7.29
N ALA A 105 15.65 2.43 -8.36
CA ALA A 105 15.27 2.24 -9.75
C ALA A 105 13.95 1.48 -9.99
N LEU A 106 13.03 2.10 -10.75
CA LEU A 106 12.17 1.37 -11.66
C LEU A 106 13.08 0.70 -12.71
N PRO A 107 13.18 -0.64 -12.81
CA PRO A 107 13.70 -1.24 -14.02
C PRO A 107 12.68 -0.97 -15.12
N ALA A 108 13.04 -0.09 -16.04
CA ALA A 108 12.46 -0.02 -17.37
C ALA A 108 12.64 -1.40 -18.02
N ALA A 109 11.60 -2.23 -17.93
CA ALA A 109 11.52 -3.48 -18.65
C ALA A 109 11.12 -3.19 -20.10
N GLY A 110 12.06 -3.44 -21.02
CA GLY A 110 11.90 -3.37 -22.48
C GLY A 110 12.75 -2.24 -23.07
N LYS A 111 13.74 -2.46 -23.95
CA LYS A 111 14.00 -3.58 -24.88
C LYS A 111 15.41 -3.43 -25.49
N GLU A 112 15.97 -4.55 -25.96
CA GLU A 112 16.94 -4.72 -27.08
C GLU A 112 18.35 -4.14 -26.87
N ARG A 113 19.37 -4.94 -26.50
CA ARG A 113 20.25 -5.74 -27.40
C ARG A 113 20.53 -5.08 -28.74
N GLU A 114 21.72 -4.48 -28.88
CA GLU A 114 22.69 -4.78 -29.94
C GLU A 114 24.11 -4.37 -29.49
#